data_AF-A0A0M4MMC5-F1
#
_entry.id   AF-A0A0M4MMC5-F1
#
_cell.length_a   1.000
_cell.length_b   1.000
_cell.length_c   1.000
_cell.angle_alpha   90.00
_cell.angle_beta   90.00
_cell.angle_gamma   90.00
#
_symmetry.space_group_name_H-M   'P 1'
#
loop_
_entity.id
_entity.type
_entity.pdbx_description
1 polymer ?
#
loop_
_entity_poly.entity_id
_entity_poly.type
_entity_poly.pdbx_seq_one_letter_code
_entity_poly.pdbx_strand_id
1 'polypeptide(L)'
;MVVGWFVAGAAGIWGAVMGGLIAGVFELITVVMVLLTRNLPPATTMAIIMGSWLLKILIVLVVVAAIKGLAFYDRGTFVAVMAVALVVVLAAETVGVKKTQAAYVTPFPKED
;
A
#
# COMPACT_ATOMS: atom_id res chain seq x y z
N MET A 1 -8.54 13.85 2.26
CA MET A 1 -9.15 14.61 1.12
C MET A 1 -9.69 15.98 1.54
N VAL A 2 -10.31 16.14 2.71
CA VAL A 2 -10.79 17.46 3.19
C VAL A 2 -9.66 18.43 3.58
N VAL A 3 -8.55 17.95 4.15
CA VAL A 3 -7.45 18.82 4.65
C VAL A 3 -6.67 19.52 3.52
N GLY A 4 -6.42 18.84 2.39
CA GLY A 4 -5.66 19.43 1.26
C GLY A 4 -6.40 20.55 0.54
N TRP A 5 -7.74 20.54 0.56
CA TRP A 5 -8.58 21.61 0.01
C TRP A 5 -8.40 22.93 0.77
N PHE A 6 -8.34 22.86 2.11
CA PHE A 6 -8.20 24.06 2.96
C PHE A 6 -6.77 24.63 2.98
N VAL A 7 -5.75 23.84 2.64
CA VAL A 7 -4.34 24.26 2.78
C VAL A 7 -3.71 24.71 1.45
N ALA A 8 -4.12 24.16 0.30
CA ALA A 8 -3.43 24.40 -0.98
C ALA A 8 -4.35 24.64 -2.20
N GLY A 9 -5.67 24.76 -2.01
CA GLY A 9 -6.61 24.97 -3.12
C GLY A 9 -6.59 23.85 -4.16
N ALA A 10 -6.68 24.19 -5.46
CA ALA A 10 -6.74 23.21 -6.56
C ALA A 10 -5.49 22.29 -6.63
N ALA A 11 -4.30 22.81 -6.28
CA ALA A 11 -3.05 22.04 -6.28
C ALA A 11 -3.01 20.93 -5.22
N GLY A 12 -3.72 21.14 -4.08
CA GLY A 12 -3.82 20.15 -3.02
C GLY A 12 -4.64 18.91 -3.39
N ILE A 13 -5.67 19.08 -4.24
CA ILE A 13 -6.51 17.98 -4.73
C ILE A 13 -5.69 17.03 -5.60
N TRP A 14 -4.90 17.58 -6.52
CA TRP A 14 -4.06 16.79 -7.41
C TRP A 14 -2.92 16.10 -6.68
N GLY A 15 -2.32 16.75 -5.69
CA GLY A 15 -1.38 16.10 -4.77
C GLY A 15 -2.02 14.91 -4.02
N ALA A 16 -3.27 15.05 -3.58
CA ALA A 16 -3.99 14.00 -2.88
C ALA A 16 -4.39 12.83 -3.78
N VAL A 17 -4.89 13.10 -4.99
CA VAL A 17 -5.25 12.06 -5.97
C VAL A 17 -4.01 11.27 -6.39
N MET A 18 -2.93 11.95 -6.73
CA MET A 18 -1.68 11.30 -7.12
C MET A 18 -1.06 10.50 -5.98
N GLY A 19 -0.98 11.08 -4.78
CA GLY A 19 -0.46 10.39 -3.60
C GLY A 19 -1.28 9.14 -3.24
N GLY A 20 -2.61 9.24 -3.31
CA GLY A 20 -3.51 8.11 -3.06
C GLY A 20 -3.40 7.01 -4.13
N LEU A 21 -3.33 7.37 -5.41
CA LEU A 21 -3.16 6.41 -6.51
C LEU A 21 -1.85 5.63 -6.38
N ILE A 22 -0.74 6.34 -6.13
CA ILE A 22 0.58 5.73 -6.01
C ILE A 22 0.65 4.81 -4.78
N ALA A 23 0.14 5.27 -3.63
CA ALA A 23 0.07 4.42 -2.43
C ALA A 23 -0.83 3.19 -2.65
N GLY A 24 -1.97 3.36 -3.34
CA GLY A 24 -2.86 2.24 -3.66
C GLY A 24 -2.21 1.20 -4.58
N VAL A 25 -1.51 1.63 -5.63
CA VAL A 25 -0.77 0.73 -6.53
C VAL A 25 0.34 0.00 -5.77
N PHE A 26 1.07 0.71 -4.90
CA PHE A 26 2.12 0.13 -4.07
C PHE A 26 1.61 -1.04 -3.21
N GLU A 27 0.40 -0.93 -2.68
CA GLU A 27 -0.19 -1.97 -1.83
C GLU A 27 -0.92 -3.07 -2.61
N LEU A 28 -1.50 -2.77 -3.78
CA LEU A 28 -2.02 -3.81 -4.68
C LEU A 28 -0.92 -4.79 -5.09
N ILE A 29 0.32 -4.32 -5.26
CA ILE A 29 1.47 -5.18 -5.49
C ILE A 29 1.69 -6.13 -4.30
N THR A 30 1.51 -5.66 -3.05
CA THR A 30 1.62 -6.50 -1.84
C THR A 30 0.62 -7.65 -1.90
N VAL A 31 -0.66 -7.33 -2.12
CA VAL A 31 -1.74 -8.32 -2.17
C VAL A 31 -1.50 -9.35 -3.29
N VAL A 32 -1.12 -8.88 -4.49
CA VAL A 32 -0.82 -9.78 -5.61
C VAL A 32 0.34 -10.70 -5.28
N MET A 33 1.41 -10.19 -4.67
CA MET A 33 2.56 -11.02 -4.30
C MET A 33 2.20 -12.07 -3.25
N VAL A 34 1.41 -11.72 -2.24
CA VAL A 34 0.91 -12.70 -1.25
C VAL A 34 0.06 -13.79 -1.92
N LEU A 35 -0.82 -13.42 -2.85
CA LEU A 35 -1.66 -14.38 -3.58
C LEU A 35 -0.83 -15.31 -4.46
N LEU A 36 0.19 -14.80 -5.13
CA LEU A 36 1.08 -15.59 -5.99
C LEU A 36 2.01 -16.50 -5.17
N THR A 37 2.39 -16.08 -3.96
CA THR A 37 3.34 -16.83 -3.12
C THR A 37 2.69 -17.84 -2.18
N ARG A 38 1.36 -17.85 -2.02
CA ARG A 38 0.65 -18.66 -1.02
C ARG A 38 0.95 -20.17 -1.05
N ASN A 39 1.31 -20.71 -2.23
CA ASN A 39 1.55 -22.14 -2.44
C ASN A 39 3.03 -22.44 -2.73
N LEU A 40 3.91 -21.44 -2.64
CA LEU A 40 5.33 -21.61 -2.96
C LEU A 40 6.14 -22.05 -1.74
N PRO A 41 7.27 -22.76 -1.95
CA PRO A 41 8.19 -23.11 -0.88
C PRO A 41 8.68 -21.86 -0.12
N PRO A 42 8.94 -21.95 1.20
CA PRO A 42 9.32 -20.79 2.01
C PRO A 42 10.52 -20.00 1.46
N ALA A 43 11.53 -20.69 0.92
CA ALA A 43 12.70 -20.05 0.33
C ALA A 43 12.34 -19.17 -0.88
N THR A 44 11.43 -19.63 -1.74
CA THR A 44 10.96 -18.88 -2.91
C THR A 44 10.09 -17.70 -2.51
N THR A 45 9.22 -17.88 -1.51
CA THR A 45 8.40 -16.80 -0.95
C THR A 45 9.26 -15.67 -0.38
N MET A 46 10.32 -16.01 0.38
CA MET A 46 11.26 -15.01 0.91
C MET A 46 12.01 -14.27 -0.20
N ALA A 47 12.44 -14.98 -1.25
CA ALA A 47 13.07 -14.35 -2.42
C ALA A 47 12.12 -13.37 -3.14
N ILE A 48 10.84 -13.74 -3.28
CA ILE A 48 9.82 -12.87 -3.90
C ILE A 48 9.52 -11.66 -3.03
N ILE A 49 9.40 -11.83 -1.71
CA ILE A 49 9.19 -10.71 -0.78
C ILE A 49 10.36 -9.70 -0.90
N MET A 50 11.60 -10.18 -0.87
CA MET A 50 12.78 -9.33 -1.02
C MET A 50 12.86 -8.67 -2.40
N GLY A 51 12.58 -9.42 -3.47
CA GLY A 51 12.53 -8.88 -4.84
C GLY A 51 11.44 -7.82 -5.01
N SER A 52 10.27 -8.03 -4.41
CA SER A 52 9.15 -7.07 -4.45
C SER A 52 9.49 -5.77 -3.73
N TRP A 53 10.25 -5.84 -2.63
CA TRP A 53 10.70 -4.65 -1.90
C TRP A 53 11.66 -3.80 -2.73
N LEU A 54 12.61 -4.42 -3.42
CA LEU A 54 13.51 -3.72 -4.35
C LEU A 54 12.75 -3.09 -5.52
N LEU A 55 11.82 -3.83 -6.12
CA LEU A 55 10.97 -3.31 -7.20
C LEU A 55 10.16 -2.10 -6.73
N LYS A 56 9.61 -2.16 -5.52
CA LYS A 56 8.86 -1.08 -4.89
C LYS A 56 9.71 0.18 -4.69
N ILE A 57 10.96 0.04 -4.25
CA ILE A 57 11.89 1.17 -4.15
C ILE A 57 12.12 1.81 -5.52
N LEU A 58 12.37 1.00 -6.54
CA LEU A 58 12.54 1.52 -7.91
C LEU A 58 11.31 2.30 -8.39
N ILE A 59 10.10 1.78 -8.13
CA ILE A 59 8.85 2.46 -8.48
C ILE A 59 8.76 3.82 -7.77
N VAL A 60 9.02 3.88 -6.47
CA VAL A 60 8.99 5.15 -5.71
C VAL A 60 10.00 6.15 -6.26
N LEU A 61 11.23 5.70 -6.57
CA LEU A 61 12.26 6.56 -7.15
C LEU A 61 11.86 7.11 -8.53
N VAL A 62 11.33 6.26 -9.40
CA VAL A 62 10.84 6.66 -10.74
C VAL A 62 9.71 7.67 -10.60
N VAL A 63 8.75 7.41 -9.71
CA VAL A 63 7.62 8.32 -9.45
C VAL A 63 8.13 9.67 -8.96
N VAL A 64 8.97 9.71 -7.92
CA VAL A 64 9.52 10.96 -7.37
C VAL A 64 10.32 11.71 -8.43
N ALA A 65 11.12 11.02 -9.24
CA ALA A 65 11.88 11.62 -10.33
C ALA A 65 10.98 12.22 -11.41
N ALA A 66 9.90 11.53 -11.79
CA ALA A 66 8.94 11.99 -12.78
C ALA A 66 8.13 13.21 -12.30
N ILE A 67 7.78 13.27 -11.02
CA ILE A 67 6.97 14.37 -10.46
C ILE A 67 7.80 15.54 -9.93
N LYS A 68 9.14 15.44 -9.82
CA LYS A 68 9.96 16.47 -9.14
C LYS A 68 9.80 17.88 -9.72
N GLY A 69 9.50 18.00 -11.02
CA GLY A 69 9.44 19.27 -11.76
C GLY A 69 8.04 19.88 -11.90
N LEU A 70 6.98 19.21 -11.44
CA LEU A 70 5.62 19.71 -11.64
C LEU A 70 5.26 20.69 -10.52
N ALA A 71 5.04 21.96 -10.87
CA ALA A 71 4.58 23.01 -9.93
C ALA A 71 3.08 22.89 -9.56
N PHE A 72 2.42 21.87 -10.09
CA PHE A 72 0.98 21.66 -10.04
C PHE A 72 0.48 21.05 -8.72
N TYR A 73 1.35 20.38 -7.98
CA TYR A 73 0.98 19.75 -6.70
C TYR A 73 1.85 20.30 -5.58
N ASP A 74 1.26 20.42 -4.39
CA ASP A 74 2.01 20.72 -3.18
C ASP A 74 2.75 19.46 -2.69
N ARG A 75 4.09 19.55 -2.58
CA ARG A 75 4.92 18.42 -2.16
C ARG A 75 4.59 17.96 -0.74
N GLY A 76 4.26 18.89 0.16
CA GLY A 76 3.88 18.57 1.54
C GLY A 76 2.61 17.72 1.58
N THR A 77 1.58 18.15 0.84
CA THR A 77 0.31 17.46 0.70
C THR A 77 0.48 16.08 0.06
N PHE A 78 1.31 15.95 -0.97
CA PHE A 78 1.60 14.67 -1.61
C PHE A 78 2.20 13.66 -0.62
N VAL A 79 3.25 14.05 0.12
CA VAL A 79 3.89 13.17 1.11
C VAL A 79 2.92 12.82 2.24
N ALA A 80 2.17 13.79 2.75
CA ALA A 80 1.20 13.55 3.82
C ALA A 80 0.10 12.58 3.39
N VAL A 81 -0.46 12.76 2.19
CA VAL A 81 -1.51 11.87 1.68
C VAL A 81 -0.96 10.48 1.41
N MET A 82 0.24 10.37 0.84
CA MET A 82 0.89 9.07 0.64
C MET A 82 1.11 8.35 1.97
N ALA A 83 1.60 9.03 3.00
CA ALA A 83 1.79 8.45 4.33
C ALA A 83 0.46 7.99 4.96
N VAL A 84 -0.57 8.84 4.93
CA VAL A 84 -1.89 8.51 5.45
C VAL A 84 -2.51 7.33 4.68
N ALA A 85 -2.40 7.32 3.36
CA ALA A 85 -2.90 6.24 2.53
C ALA A 85 -2.22 4.90 2.87
N LEU A 86 -0.89 4.89 3.01
CA LEU A 86 -0.15 3.70 3.43
C LEU A 86 -0.63 3.19 4.79
N VAL A 87 -0.78 4.07 5.79
CA VAL A 87 -1.27 3.68 7.13
C VAL A 87 -2.68 3.08 7.07
N VAL A 88 -3.58 3.71 6.31
CA VAL A 88 -4.96 3.24 6.16
C VAL A 88 -4.99 1.87 5.47
N VAL A 89 -4.22 1.68 4.40
CA VAL A 89 -4.20 0.41 3.68
C VAL A 89 -3.56 -0.68 4.54
N LEU A 90 -2.45 -0.41 5.22
CA LEU A 90 -1.82 -1.37 6.15
C LEU A 90 -2.78 -1.78 7.29
N ALA A 91 -3.55 -0.83 7.83
CA ALA A 91 -4.57 -1.13 8.81
C ALA A 91 -5.68 -2.04 8.22
N ALA A 92 -6.14 -1.73 7.00
CA ALA A 92 -7.14 -2.54 6.29
C ALA A 92 -6.62 -3.96 5.98
N GLU A 93 -5.38 -4.08 5.53
CA GLU A 93 -4.71 -5.37 5.31
C GLU A 93 -4.59 -6.17 6.61
N THR A 94 -4.17 -5.53 7.70
CA THR A 94 -4.07 -6.19 9.02
C THR A 94 -5.42 -6.73 9.48
N VAL A 95 -6.50 -5.96 9.30
CA VAL A 95 -7.87 -6.41 9.61
C VAL A 95 -8.29 -7.55 8.69
N GLY A 96 -7.98 -7.44 7.39
CA GLY A 96 -8.26 -8.48 6.39
C GLY A 96 -7.60 -9.81 6.71
N VAL A 97 -6.30 -9.81 7.03
CA VAL A 97 -5.52 -11.00 7.39
C VAL A 97 -6.04 -11.63 8.68
N LYS A 98 -6.36 -10.84 9.71
CA LYS A 98 -6.92 -11.37 10.96
C LYS A 98 -8.26 -12.05 10.72
N LYS A 99 -9.11 -11.50 9.85
CA LYS A 99 -10.41 -12.07 9.53
C LYS A 99 -10.30 -13.41 8.78
N THR A 100 -9.31 -13.56 7.90
CA THR A 100 -9.08 -14.81 7.16
C THR A 100 -8.44 -15.90 8.01
N GLN A 101 -7.54 -15.56 8.94
CA GLN A 101 -6.96 -16.52 9.91
C GLN A 101 -8.01 -17.16 10.81
N ALA A 102 -9.02 -16.40 11.26
CA ALA A 102 -10.11 -16.93 12.10
C ALA A 102 -10.94 -18.03 11.41
N ALA A 103 -10.99 -18.04 10.07
CA ALA A 103 -11.71 -19.05 9.31
C ALA A 103 -10.96 -20.40 9.20
N TYR A 104 -9.66 -20.43 9.50
CA TYR A 104 -8.84 -21.65 9.44
C TYR A 104 -8.86 -22.49 10.72
N VAL A 105 -9.46 -22.01 11.80
CA VAL A 105 -9.60 -22.76 13.06
C VAL A 105 -10.93 -23.50 13.02
N THR A 106 -10.95 -24.73 12.51
CA THR A 106 -12.07 -25.65 12.74
C THR A 106 -12.19 -25.90 14.25
N PRO A 107 -13.35 -25.67 14.89
CA PRO A 107 -13.56 -26.16 16.24
C PRO A 107 -13.54 -27.69 16.17
N PHE A 108 -12.53 -28.32 16.77
CA PHE A 108 -12.55 -29.76 16.99
C PHE A 108 -13.82 -30.10 17.79
N PRO A 109 -14.62 -31.10 17.38
CA PRO A 109 -15.71 -31.60 18.21
C PRO A 109 -15.14 -31.95 19.59
N LYS A 110 -15.75 -31.42 20.65
CA LYS A 110 -15.55 -31.95 21.99
C LYS A 110 -16.06 -33.39 21.95
N GLU A 111 -15.18 -34.32 22.26
CA GLU A 111 -15.53 -35.71 22.50
C GLU A 111 -15.87 -35.80 23.99
N ASP A 112 -17.16 -35.98 24.28
CA ASP A 112 -17.71 -36.20 25.63
C ASP A 112 -17.80 -37.69 25.94
#